data_AF-A0A2N2CYM0-F1
#
_entry.id   AF-A0A2N2CYM0-F1
#
_cell.length_a   1.000
_cell.length_b   1.000
_cell.length_c   1.000
_cell.angle_alpha   90.00
_cell.angle_beta   90.00
_cell.angle_gamma   90.00
#
_symmetry.space_group_name_H-M   'P 1'
#
loop_
_entity.id
_entity.type
_entity.pdbx_description
1 polymer ?
#
loop_
_entity_poly.entity_id
_entity_poly.type
_entity_poly.pdbx_seq_one_letter_code
_entity_poly.pdbx_strand_id
1 'polypeptide(L)' 'MAKQWYPVIDYVSCVSCGSCTEKCTHGVYDTEKVPAAHVIYPDGCVDHCHGCGNLCPSGSITYSGDNTGWVPPNRL' A
#
# COMPACT_ATOMS: atom_id res chain seq x y z
N MET A 1 10.41 -9.59 7.18
CA MET A 1 10.70 -8.19 6.83
C MET A 1 11.39 -8.21 5.49
N ALA A 2 10.78 -7.59 4.49
CA ALA A 2 11.24 -7.62 3.12
C ALA A 2 11.99 -6.33 2.82
N LYS A 3 13.31 -6.40 2.69
CA LYS A 3 14.17 -5.21 2.51
C LYS A 3 13.95 -4.48 1.18
N GLN A 4 13.18 -5.08 0.27
CA GLN A 4 12.91 -4.55 -1.07
C GLN A 4 11.42 -4.48 -1.42
N TRP A 5 10.54 -4.98 -0.55
CA TRP A 5 9.10 -5.00 -0.78
C TRP A 5 8.40 -4.00 0.12
N TYR A 6 7.85 -2.94 -0.46
CA TYR A 6 7.09 -1.92 0.28
C TYR A 6 6.10 -1.21 -0.63
N PRO A 7 4.97 -0.71 -0.08
CA PRO A 7 3.98 -0.01 -0.87
C PRO A 7 4.50 1.37 -1.30
N VAL A 8 4.30 1.69 -2.57
CA VAL A 8 4.52 2.99 -3.19
C VAL A 8 3.15 3.55 -3.56
N ILE A 9 2.79 4.69 -2.96
CA ILE A 9 1.50 5.34 -3.15
C ILE A 9 1.65 6.46 -4.17
N ASP A 10 0.80 6.44 -5.20
CA ASP A 10 0.57 7.60 -6.05
C ASP A 10 -0.43 8.55 -5.37
N TYR A 11 0.09 9.65 -4.83
CA TYR A 11 -0.70 10.66 -4.13
C TYR A 11 -1.62 11.47 -5.04
N VAL A 12 -1.41 11.46 -6.36
CA VAL A 12 -2.26 12.18 -7.31
C VAL A 12 -3.57 11.44 -7.53
N SER A 13 -3.51 10.10 -7.64
CA SER A 13 -4.71 9.26 -7.79
C SER A 13 -5.31 8.81 -6.46
N CYS A 14 -4.59 8.96 -5.34
CA CYS A 14 -5.07 8.53 -4.03
C CYS A 14 -6.27 9.36 -3.55
N VAL A 15 -7.42 8.71 -3.40
CA VAL A 15 -8.65 9.35 -2.90
C VAL A 15 -8.72 9.47 -1.37
N SER A 16 -7.63 9.16 -0.65
CA SER A 16 -7.57 9.17 0.82
C SER A 16 -8.74 8.43 1.47
N CYS A 17 -8.93 7.15 1.10
CA CYS A 17 -10.03 6.32 1.62
C CYS A 17 -9.71 5.58 2.92
N GLY A 18 -8.45 5.54 3.36
CA GLY A 18 -8.04 4.85 4.59
C GLY A 18 -7.97 3.32 4.57
N SER A 19 -8.53 2.63 3.56
CA SER A 19 -8.66 1.15 3.57
C SER A 19 -7.33 0.38 3.65
N CYS A 20 -6.24 0.97 3.15
CA CYS A 20 -4.90 0.37 3.26
C CYS A 20 -4.36 0.42 4.70
N THR A 21 -4.57 1.53 5.40
CA THR A 21 -4.18 1.70 6.81
C THR A 21 -4.99 0.78 7.71
N GLU A 22 -6.30 0.64 7.50
CA GLU A 22 -7.16 -0.27 8.28
C GLU A 22 -6.80 -1.74 8.10
N LYS A 23 -6.40 -2.15 6.88
CA LYS A 23 -6.04 -3.54 6.58
C LYS A 23 -4.67 -3.94 7.13
N CYS A 24 -3.70 -3.04 7.14
CA CYS A 24 -2.31 -3.39 7.41
C CYS A 24 -2.01 -3.43 8.91
N THR A 25 -1.92 -4.63 9.48
CA THR A 25 -1.60 -4.84 10.91
C THR A 25 -0.11 -4.81 11.23
N HIS A 26 0.75 -4.57 10.23
CA HIS A 26 2.22 -4.60 10.39
C HIS A 26 2.84 -3.22 10.68
N GLY A 27 2.01 -2.20 10.93
CA GLY A 27 2.47 -0.84 11.24
C GLY A 27 3.08 -0.09 10.06
N VAL A 28 2.88 -0.57 8.81
CA VAL A 28 3.45 0.05 7.61
C VAL A 28 2.93 1.47 7.41
N TYR A 29 1.65 1.70 7.73
CA TYR A 29 0.99 2.99 7.57
C TYR A 29 0.81 3.72 8.89
N ASP A 30 0.81 5.05 8.81
CA ASP A 30 0.52 5.96 9.89
C ASP A 30 -0.98 5.97 10.19
N THR A 31 -1.34 5.56 11.40
CA THR A 31 -2.73 5.58 11.88
C THR A 31 -3.20 6.98 12.27
N GLU A 32 -2.29 7.92 12.53
CA GLU A 32 -2.63 9.30 12.90
C GLU A 32 -2.99 10.16 11.68
N LYS A 33 -2.58 9.76 10.47
CA LYS A 33 -2.84 10.49 9.21
C LYS A 33 -4.04 9.97 8.42
N VAL A 34 -4.81 9.05 8.98
CA VAL A 34 -6.06 8.56 8.39
C VAL A 34 -7.00 9.75 8.11
N PRO A 35 -7.64 9.82 6.92
CA PRO A 35 -7.75 8.76 5.93
C PRO A 35 -6.71 8.81 4.80
N ALA A 36 -5.75 9.73 4.87
CA ALA A 36 -4.65 9.80 3.92
C ALA A 36 -3.64 8.67 4.16
N ALA A 37 -3.27 7.97 3.09
CA ALA A 37 -2.29 6.89 3.18
C ALA A 37 -0.87 7.45 3.37
N HIS A 38 -0.22 7.16 4.49
CA HIS A 38 1.15 7.61 4.76
C HIS A 38 2.00 6.44 5.25
N VAL A 39 3.06 6.09 4.51
CA VAL A 39 3.94 4.97 4.87
C VAL A 39 5.01 5.46 5.84
N ILE A 40 5.06 4.86 7.03
CA ILE A 40 6.04 5.19 8.10
C ILE A 40 7.00 4.03 8.38
N TYR A 41 6.62 2.80 8.05
CA TYR A 41 7.44 1.62 8.29
C TYR A 41 7.45 0.69 7.05
N PRO A 42 8.15 1.08 5.98
CA PRO A 42 8.17 0.31 4.72
C PRO A 42 8.67 -1.13 4.91
N ASP A 43 9.70 -1.33 5.76
CA ASP A 43 10.28 -2.65 6.06
C ASP A 43 9.33 -3.61 6.79
N GLY A 44 8.24 -3.08 7.35
CA GLY A 44 7.17 -3.86 7.98
C GLY A 44 6.31 -4.61 6.96
N CYS A 45 6.41 -4.29 5.67
CA CYS A 45 5.64 -4.98 4.66
C CYS A 45 6.08 -6.44 4.53
N VAL A 46 5.09 -7.33 4.37
CA VAL A 46 5.32 -8.76 4.15
C VAL A 46 5.69 -8.96 2.69
N ASP A 47 6.74 -9.73 2.46
CA ASP A 47 7.22 -10.07 1.11
C ASP A 47 6.10 -10.66 0.26
N HIS A 48 5.98 -10.25 -1.00
CA HIS A 48 4.95 -10.71 -1.94
C HIS A 48 3.48 -10.40 -1.50
N CYS A 49 3.26 -9.49 -0.54
CA CYS A 49 1.92 -9.12 -0.09
C CYS A 49 1.31 -7.97 -0.91
N HIS A 50 0.16 -8.23 -1.54
CA HIS A 50 -0.65 -7.22 -2.27
C HIS A 50 -1.91 -6.77 -1.54
N GLY A 51 -2.06 -7.12 -0.26
CA GLY A 51 -3.33 -6.98 0.46
C GLY A 51 -3.86 -5.55 0.55
N CYS A 52 -2.97 -4.55 0.57
CA CYS A 52 -3.36 -3.13 0.58
C CYS A 52 -3.74 -2.65 -0.82
N GLY A 53 -2.96 -3.03 -1.84
CA GLY A 53 -3.23 -2.70 -3.23
C GLY A 53 -4.54 -3.29 -3.76
N ASN A 54 -4.85 -4.54 -3.38
CA ASN A 54 -6.11 -5.22 -3.77
C ASN A 54 -7.37 -4.52 -3.24
N LEU A 55 -7.26 -3.79 -2.12
CA LEU A 55 -8.38 -3.06 -1.52
C LEU A 55 -8.43 -1.60 -1.96
N CYS A 56 -7.41 -1.09 -2.66
CA CYS A 56 -7.34 0.31 -3.02
C CYS A 56 -8.39 0.63 -4.11
N PRO A 57 -9.42 1.45 -3.83
CA PRO A 57 -10.50 1.71 -4.78
C PRO A 57 -10.02 2.53 -5.99
N SER A 58 -8.94 3.30 -5.84
CA SER A 58 -8.35 4.10 -6.91
C SER A 58 -7.14 3.42 -7.59
N GLY A 59 -6.77 2.20 -7.17
CA GLY A 59 -5.60 1.50 -7.73
C GLY A 59 -4.26 2.23 -7.55
N SER A 60 -4.18 3.14 -6.56
CA SER A 60 -3.05 4.06 -6.37
C SER A 60 -1.84 3.45 -5.67
N ILE A 61 -1.87 2.16 -5.33
CA ILE A 61 -0.80 1.48 -4.60
C ILE A 61 -0.10 0.50 -5.52
N THR A 62 1.22 0.65 -5.61
CA THR A 62 2.15 -0.31 -6.22
C THR A 62 3.15 -0.81 -5.21
N TYR A 63 3.97 -1.80 -5.57
CA TYR A 63 4.99 -2.33 -4.68
C TYR A 63 6.36 -2.19 -5.34
N SER A 64 7.30 -1.60 -4.62
CA SER A 64 8.71 -1.69 -5.01
C SER A 64 9.14 -3.14 -4.93
N GLY A 65 9.97 -3.59 -5.88
CA GLY A 65 10.48 -4.95 -5.91
C GLY A 65 9.46 -6.01 -6.35
N ASP A 66 8.27 -5.62 -6.82
CA ASP A 66 7.31 -6.59 -7.37
C ASP A 66 7.89 -7.33 -8.59
N ASN A 67 7.92 -8.65 -8.49
CA ASN A 67 8.33 -9.58 -9.53
C ASN A 67 7.25 -10.66 -9.79
N THR A 68 6.03 -10.42 -9.32
CA THR A 68 4.91 -11.37 -9.38
C THR A 68 4.03 -11.18 -10.61
N GLY A 69 4.18 -10.04 -11.29
CA GLY A 69 3.28 -9.64 -12.37
C GLY A 69 1.95 -9.10 -11.86
N TRP A 70 1.83 -8.83 -10.56
CA TRP A 70 0.63 -8.24 -9.99
C TRP A 70 0.46 -6.79 -10.48
N VAL A 71 -0.78 -6.45 -10.80
CA VAL A 71 -1.19 -5.08 -11.17
C VAL A 71 -2.35 -4.64 -10.29
N PRO A 72 -2.40 -3.36 -9.88
CA PRO A 72 -3.50 -2.85 -9.08
C PRO A 72 -4.83 -2.98 -9.82
N PRO A 73 -5.85 -3.63 -9.23
CA PRO A 73 -7.07 -4.03 -9.94
C PRO A 73 -7.95 -2.84 -10.37
N ASN A 74 -7.82 -1.70 -9.70
CA ASN A 74 -8.64 -0.51 -9.96
C ASN A 74 -7.84 0.66 -10.57
N ARG A 75 -6.67 0.38 -11.13
CA ARG A 75 -5.87 1.41 -11.80
C ARG A 75 -6.50 1.71 -13.16
N LEU A 76 -7.12 2.90 -13.26
CA LEU A 76 -7.66 3.46 -14.51
C LEU A 76 -6.54 3.96 -15.41
#